data_AF-A0A9D4F3X3-F1
#
_entry.id   AF-A0A9D4F3X3-F1
#
_cell.length_a   1.000
_cell.length_b   1.000
_cell.length_c   1.000
_cell.angle_alpha   90.00
_cell.angle_beta   90.00
_cell.angle_gamma   90.00
#
_symmetry.space_group_name_H-M   'P 1'
#
loop_
_entity.id
_entity.type
_entity.pdbx_description
1 polymer ?
#
loop_
_entity_poly.entity_id
_entity_poly.type
_entity_poly.pdbx_seq_one_letter_code
_entity_poly.pdbx_strand_id
1 'polypeptide(L)'
;MMKDHEHPVSCLLISPDDNYLVTGGGPKDLWSNAKPEGFVYSMKTKKKLHNLEKMKITRWSSVITTKNIMLSCGADYKSTGTIFVCDLCSGEILHEVVANSMYEISDLYLHCSQTYALISISDTGITNGVENKYAGLVDINNGKMVRKWS
;
A
#
# COMPACT_ATOMS: atom_id res chain seq x y z
N MET A 1 -15.67 14.09 -13.83
CA MET A 1 -14.49 14.59 -13.09
C MET A 1 -14.64 14.10 -11.66
N MET A 2 -13.74 13.23 -11.18
CA MET A 2 -13.75 12.74 -9.80
C MET A 2 -13.24 13.88 -8.91
N LYS A 3 -14.12 14.50 -8.12
CA LYS A 3 -13.82 15.64 -7.24
C LYS A 3 -13.62 15.21 -5.77
N ASP A 4 -13.37 13.93 -5.53
CA ASP A 4 -13.24 13.40 -4.17
C ASP A 4 -11.87 13.66 -3.54
N HIS A 5 -10.84 13.88 -4.36
CA HIS A 5 -9.51 14.23 -3.86
C HIS A 5 -9.37 15.74 -3.70
N GLU A 6 -8.88 16.18 -2.54
CA GLU A 6 -8.46 17.56 -2.30
C GLU A 6 -7.01 17.76 -2.78
N HIS A 7 -6.25 16.67 -2.94
CA HIS A 7 -4.85 16.66 -3.34
C HIS A 7 -4.64 16.02 -4.73
N PRO A 8 -3.48 16.23 -5.37
CA PRO A 8 -3.17 15.52 -6.60
C PRO A 8 -3.19 13.99 -6.39
N VAL A 9 -3.89 13.29 -7.28
CA VAL A 9 -3.84 11.83 -7.34
C VAL A 9 -2.44 11.42 -7.80
N SER A 10 -1.72 10.69 -6.96
CA SER A 10 -0.34 10.27 -7.20
C SER A 10 -0.23 8.81 -7.65
N CYS A 11 -1.27 8.00 -7.41
CA CYS A 11 -1.31 6.61 -7.83
C CYS A 11 -2.72 6.15 -8.25
N LEU A 12 -2.74 5.20 -9.20
CA LEU A 12 -3.93 4.57 -9.75
C LEU A 12 -3.66 3.07 -9.91
N LEU A 13 -4.61 2.24 -9.51
CA LEU A 13 -4.55 0.79 -9.71
C LEU A 13 -5.91 0.31 -10.20
N ILE A 14 -5.92 -0.59 -11.17
CA ILE A 14 -7.13 -1.27 -11.64
C ILE A 14 -7.07 -2.70 -11.14
N SER A 15 -8.18 -3.20 -10.58
CA SER A 15 -8.25 -4.60 -10.18
C SER A 15 -8.17 -5.53 -11.39
N PRO A 16 -7.63 -6.75 -11.27
CA PRO A 16 -7.48 -7.66 -12.41
C PRO A 16 -8.79 -8.05 -13.10
N ASP A 17 -9.92 -7.88 -12.43
CA ASP A 17 -11.27 -8.16 -12.94
C ASP A 17 -11.98 -6.93 -13.52
N ASP A 18 -11.26 -5.80 -13.65
CA ASP A 18 -11.76 -4.50 -14.13
C ASP A 18 -12.97 -3.94 -13.37
N ASN A 19 -13.29 -4.47 -12.18
CA ASN A 19 -14.44 -4.02 -11.41
C ASN A 19 -14.13 -2.81 -10.52
N TYR A 20 -12.86 -2.65 -10.11
CA TYR A 20 -12.43 -1.66 -9.14
C TYR A 20 -11.31 -0.79 -9.69
N LEU A 21 -11.43 0.52 -9.45
CA LEU A 21 -10.34 1.48 -9.58
C LEU A 21 -9.98 1.96 -8.19
N VAL A 22 -8.73 1.78 -7.80
CA VAL A 22 -8.16 2.38 -6.60
C VAL A 22 -7.40 3.63 -7.01
N THR A 23 -7.61 4.70 -6.26
CA THR A 23 -6.88 5.96 -6.42
C THR A 23 -6.25 6.31 -5.08
N GLY A 24 -5.00 6.74 -5.10
CA GLY A 24 -4.31 7.28 -3.93
C GLY A 24 -3.68 8.64 -4.24
N GLY A 25 -3.61 9.47 -3.23
CA GLY A 25 -3.15 10.85 -3.32
C GLY A 25 -2.82 11.38 -1.94
N GLY A 26 -2.20 12.54 -1.88
CA GLY A 26 -1.88 13.16 -0.61
C GLY A 26 -0.95 14.36 -0.77
N PRO A 27 -0.59 15.01 0.34
CA PRO A 27 0.34 16.13 0.27
C PRO A 27 1.68 15.67 -0.29
N LYS A 28 2.25 16.53 -1.14
CA LYS A 28 3.60 16.34 -1.69
C LYS A 28 4.69 16.46 -0.61
N ASP A 29 4.41 17.20 0.45
CA ASP A 29 5.34 17.43 1.55
C ASP A 29 4.96 16.63 2.80
N LEU A 30 5.89 15.82 3.29
CA LEU A 30 5.76 15.03 4.52
C LEU A 30 5.58 15.89 5.80
N TRP A 31 5.86 17.19 5.71
CA TRP A 31 5.68 18.16 6.78
C TRP A 31 4.26 18.77 6.81
N SER A 32 3.44 18.47 5.79
CA SER A 32 2.04 18.89 5.76
C SER A 32 1.22 18.10 6.78
N ASN A 33 0.31 18.79 7.47
CA ASN A 33 -0.70 18.14 8.33
C ASN A 33 -1.83 17.48 7.53
N ALA A 34 -1.81 17.58 6.20
CA ALA A 34 -2.81 16.95 5.35
C ALA A 34 -2.69 15.42 5.39
N LYS A 35 -3.84 14.75 5.35
CA LYS A 35 -3.89 13.29 5.41
C LYS A 35 -3.81 12.70 3.99
N PRO A 36 -3.16 11.55 3.82
CA PRO A 36 -3.33 10.68 2.66
C PRO A 36 -4.80 10.46 2.30
N GLU A 37 -5.10 10.45 1.01
CA GLU A 37 -6.43 10.21 0.45
C GLU A 37 -6.39 8.93 -0.39
N GLY A 38 -7.25 7.97 -0.07
CA GLY A 38 -7.37 6.73 -0.81
C GLY A 38 -8.83 6.38 -1.04
N PHE A 39 -9.21 6.01 -2.26
CA PHE A 39 -10.59 5.65 -2.58
C PHE A 39 -10.66 4.44 -3.50
N VAL A 40 -11.75 3.69 -3.36
CA VAL A 40 -12.13 2.61 -4.29
C VAL A 40 -13.37 3.05 -5.05
N TYR A 41 -13.34 2.91 -6.37
CA TYR A 41 -14.46 3.18 -7.26
C TYR A 41 -14.90 1.91 -7.97
N SER A 42 -16.21 1.76 -8.15
CA SER A 42 -16.76 0.78 -9.08
C SER A 42 -16.55 1.29 -10.51
N MET A 43 -15.85 0.52 -11.33
CA MET A 43 -15.63 0.85 -12.74
C MET A 43 -16.92 0.77 -13.56
N LYS A 44 -17.78 -0.21 -13.24
CA LYS A 44 -19.09 -0.38 -13.88
C LYS A 44 -20.02 0.80 -13.64
N THR A 45 -20.13 1.25 -12.39
CA THR A 45 -21.10 2.29 -12.02
C THR A 45 -20.49 3.70 -11.96
N LYS A 46 -19.16 3.81 -11.99
CA LYS A 46 -18.38 5.04 -11.84
C LYS A 46 -18.66 5.77 -10.52
N LYS A 47 -19.06 5.03 -9.49
CA LYS A 47 -19.34 5.54 -8.14
C LYS A 47 -18.23 5.15 -7.18
N LYS A 48 -17.92 6.06 -6.24
CA LYS A 48 -17.10 5.77 -5.07
C LYS A 48 -17.80 4.72 -4.22
N LEU A 49 -17.07 3.68 -3.86
CA LEU A 49 -17.51 2.61 -2.97
C LEU A 49 -16.97 2.84 -1.57
N HIS A 50 -15.65 3.00 -1.46
CA HIS A 50 -14.93 2.96 -0.19
C HIS A 50 -13.94 4.11 -0.04
N ASN A 51 -13.69 4.48 1.22
CA ASN A 51 -12.62 5.38 1.63
C ASN A 51 -11.57 4.57 2.38
N LEU A 52 -10.31 4.67 1.94
CA LEU A 52 -9.15 3.95 2.44
C LEU A 52 -8.25 4.83 3.31
N GLU A 53 -8.81 5.84 3.97
CA GLU A 53 -8.12 6.76 4.90
C GLU A 53 -7.18 6.05 5.88
N LYS A 54 -7.56 4.88 6.38
CA LYS A 54 -6.73 4.10 7.33
C LYS A 54 -5.47 3.51 6.68
N MET A 55 -5.56 3.11 5.41
CA MET A 55 -4.43 2.53 4.67
C MET A 55 -3.40 3.58 4.26
N LYS A 56 -3.78 4.87 4.33
CA LYS A 56 -2.89 6.00 4.07
C LYS A 56 -2.15 5.88 2.75
N ILE A 57 -2.88 5.62 1.67
CA ILE A 57 -2.30 5.33 0.36
C ILE A 57 -1.82 6.62 -0.29
N THR A 58 -0.50 6.84 -0.32
CA THR A 58 0.09 7.94 -1.13
C THR A 58 1.22 7.47 -2.04
N ARG A 59 1.64 6.20 -1.91
CA ARG A 59 2.86 5.67 -2.54
C ARG A 59 2.60 4.73 -3.71
N TRP A 60 3.62 4.61 -4.55
CA TRP A 60 3.65 3.79 -5.76
C TRP A 60 3.71 2.28 -5.50
N SER A 61 4.03 1.86 -4.28
CA SER A 61 4.25 0.46 -3.91
C SER A 61 2.97 -0.21 -3.40
N SER A 62 2.08 -0.50 -4.34
CA SER A 62 0.82 -1.20 -4.10
C SER A 62 0.51 -2.18 -5.23
N VAL A 63 -0.15 -3.29 -4.88
CA VAL A 63 -0.53 -4.35 -5.83
C VAL A 63 -1.91 -4.89 -5.50
N ILE A 64 -2.60 -5.44 -6.50
CA ILE A 64 -3.92 -6.06 -6.34
C ILE A 64 -3.87 -7.50 -6.82
N THR A 65 -4.37 -8.41 -5.98
CA THR A 65 -4.54 -9.83 -6.33
C THR A 65 -5.80 -10.05 -7.18
N THR A 66 -5.92 -11.20 -7.84
CA THR A 66 -7.11 -11.62 -8.59
C THR A 66 -8.31 -11.90 -7.69
N LYS A 67 -8.14 -11.92 -6.36
CA LYS A 67 -9.23 -11.97 -5.38
C LYS A 67 -9.65 -10.58 -4.90
N ASN A 68 -9.17 -9.52 -5.57
CA ASN A 68 -9.40 -8.12 -5.20
C ASN A 68 -8.92 -7.78 -3.79
N ILE A 69 -7.92 -8.51 -3.30
CA ILE A 69 -7.16 -8.11 -2.11
C ILE A 69 -6.04 -7.20 -2.55
N MET A 70 -6.02 -5.99 -2.03
CA MET A 70 -4.95 -5.02 -2.24
C MET A 70 -3.94 -5.06 -1.12
N LEU A 71 -2.67 -4.95 -1.48
CA LEU A 71 -1.59 -4.65 -0.56
C LEU A 71 -1.06 -3.26 -0.86
N SER A 72 -0.87 -2.45 0.17
CA SER A 72 -0.28 -1.12 0.05
C SER A 72 0.69 -0.89 1.19
N CYS A 73 1.83 -0.27 0.88
CA CYS A 73 2.72 0.24 1.90
C CYS A 73 2.07 1.47 2.56
N GLY A 74 2.24 1.60 3.87
CA GLY A 74 1.87 2.82 4.59
C GLY A 74 2.72 3.99 4.12
N ALA A 75 2.13 5.18 4.12
CA ALA A 75 2.76 6.32 3.46
C ALA A 75 3.06 7.52 4.37
N ASP A 76 2.85 7.38 5.69
CA ASP A 76 3.36 8.34 6.67
C ASP A 76 4.56 7.78 7.44
N TYR A 77 5.31 8.66 8.11
CA TYR A 77 6.53 8.30 8.85
C TYR A 77 6.33 7.22 9.93
N LYS A 78 5.10 7.02 10.42
CA LYS A 78 4.79 6.00 11.44
C LYS A 78 4.46 4.64 10.83
N SER A 79 4.13 4.61 9.55
CA SER A 79 3.62 3.42 8.84
C SER A 79 4.42 3.07 7.58
N THR A 80 5.52 3.77 7.28
CA THR A 80 6.37 3.47 6.11
C THR A 80 6.92 2.05 6.09
N GLY A 81 7.07 1.41 7.25
CA GLY A 81 7.48 0.02 7.40
C GLY A 81 6.33 -0.98 7.55
N THR A 82 5.08 -0.55 7.33
CA THR A 82 3.86 -1.35 7.48
C THR A 82 3.19 -1.60 6.13
N ILE A 83 2.67 -2.81 5.95
CA ILE A 83 1.84 -3.19 4.79
C ILE A 83 0.40 -3.34 5.27
N PHE A 84 -0.51 -2.66 4.61
CA PHE A 84 -1.94 -2.84 4.78
C PHE A 84 -2.45 -3.83 3.75
N VAL A 85 -3.18 -4.85 4.22
CA VAL A 85 -3.88 -5.82 3.37
C VAL A 85 -5.37 -5.52 3.47
N CYS A 86 -6.02 -5.23 2.35
CA CYS A 86 -7.41 -4.78 2.31
C CYS A 86 -8.22 -5.55 1.26
N ASP A 87 -9.45 -5.90 1.60
CA ASP A 87 -10.43 -6.39 0.64
C ASP A 87 -11.11 -5.20 -0.05
N LEU A 88 -10.92 -5.06 -1.36
CA LEU A 88 -11.53 -3.97 -2.14
C LEU A 88 -13.05 -4.12 -2.29
N CYS A 89 -13.59 -5.32 -2.11
CA CYS A 89 -15.03 -5.55 -2.17
C CYS A 89 -15.74 -4.90 -0.98
N SER A 90 -15.22 -5.14 0.23
CA SER A 90 -15.79 -4.64 1.49
C SER A 90 -15.20 -3.30 1.94
N GLY A 91 -14.00 -2.95 1.49
CA GLY A 91 -13.22 -1.81 1.99
C GLY A 91 -12.56 -2.08 3.35
N GLU A 92 -12.62 -3.30 3.87
CA GLU A 92 -12.07 -3.64 5.18
C GLU A 92 -10.57 -3.92 5.10
N ILE A 93 -9.84 -3.45 6.12
CA ILE A 93 -8.45 -3.86 6.35
C ILE A 93 -8.48 -5.24 7.01
N LEU A 94 -7.98 -6.24 6.30
CA LEU A 94 -7.84 -7.60 6.80
C LEU A 94 -6.66 -7.70 7.75
N HIS A 95 -5.53 -7.08 7.38
CA HIS A 95 -4.28 -7.16 8.14
C HIS A 95 -3.45 -5.88 8.08
N GLU A 96 -2.72 -5.63 9.15
CA GLU A 96 -1.64 -4.65 9.23
C GLU A 96 -0.34 -5.39 9.56
N VAL A 97 0.55 -5.50 8.59
CA VAL A 97 1.79 -6.26 8.72
C VAL A 97 2.96 -5.30 8.92
N VAL A 98 3.45 -5.21 10.14
CA VAL A 98 4.65 -4.41 10.46
C VAL A 98 5.89 -5.19 10.03
N ALA A 99 6.45 -4.84 8.87
CA ALA A 99 7.65 -5.50 8.32
C ALA A 99 8.95 -4.91 8.92
N ASN A 100 8.92 -3.62 9.24
CA ASN A 100 10.03 -2.92 9.88
C ASN A 100 9.50 -1.71 10.67
N SER A 101 10.12 -1.40 11.82
CA SER A 101 9.76 -0.20 12.61
C SER A 101 10.64 1.01 12.32
N MET A 102 11.78 0.82 11.64
CA MET A 102 12.77 1.86 11.38
C MET A 102 12.89 2.25 9.90
N TYR A 103 12.65 1.30 9.00
CA TYR A 103 12.92 1.47 7.57
C TYR A 103 11.65 1.39 6.73
N GLU A 104 11.69 2.08 5.59
CA GLU A 104 10.55 2.12 4.67
C GLU A 104 10.53 0.91 3.74
N ILE A 105 9.33 0.51 3.37
CA ILE A 105 9.12 -0.43 2.27
C ILE A 105 9.15 0.37 0.96
N SER A 106 10.09 0.02 0.10
CA SER A 106 10.30 0.70 -1.19
C SER A 106 9.44 0.09 -2.28
N ASP A 107 9.43 -1.24 -2.38
CA ASP A 107 8.72 -1.98 -3.42
C ASP A 107 7.97 -3.19 -2.86
N LEU A 108 6.94 -3.60 -3.59
CA LEU A 108 6.09 -4.73 -3.26
C LEU A 108 5.75 -5.50 -4.53
N TYR A 109 5.96 -6.82 -4.51
CA TYR A 109 5.77 -7.71 -5.63
C TYR A 109 4.92 -8.92 -5.23
N LEU A 110 3.88 -9.24 -5.99
CA LEU A 110 3.11 -10.47 -5.78
C LEU A 110 3.89 -11.69 -6.26
N HIS A 111 3.92 -12.73 -5.44
CA HIS A 111 4.28 -14.06 -5.91
C HIS A 111 3.19 -14.59 -6.85
N CYS A 112 3.54 -15.48 -7.79
CA CYS A 112 2.59 -16.01 -8.78
C CYS A 112 1.41 -16.77 -8.17
N SER A 113 1.57 -17.35 -6.97
CA SER A 113 0.48 -17.97 -6.22
C SER A 113 -0.50 -16.95 -5.62
N GLN A 114 -0.10 -15.69 -5.53
CA GLN A 114 -0.84 -14.59 -4.89
C GLN A 114 -1.22 -14.84 -3.43
N THR A 115 -0.52 -15.77 -2.77
CA THR A 115 -0.60 -16.02 -1.33
C THR A 115 0.53 -15.31 -0.57
N TYR A 116 1.57 -14.90 -1.30
CA TYR A 116 2.73 -14.23 -0.74
C TYR A 116 3.06 -12.95 -1.51
N ALA A 117 3.65 -12.00 -0.82
CA ALA A 117 4.28 -10.83 -1.41
C ALA A 117 5.75 -10.74 -0.99
N LEU A 118 6.62 -10.45 -1.95
CA LEU A 118 7.99 -10.05 -1.70
C LEU A 118 8.03 -8.53 -1.52
N ILE A 119 8.79 -8.08 -0.53
CA ILE A 119 9.00 -6.66 -0.27
C ILE A 119 10.48 -6.32 -0.26
N SER A 120 10.83 -5.13 -0.75
CA SER A 120 12.11 -4.49 -0.50
C SER A 120 11.95 -3.48 0.64
N ILE A 121 12.93 -3.45 1.53
CA ILE A 121 12.96 -2.52 2.66
C ILE A 121 14.30 -1.79 2.58
N SER A 122 14.27 -0.47 2.52
CA SER A 122 15.46 0.38 2.40
C SER A 122 15.55 1.36 3.54
N ASP A 123 16.76 1.54 4.07
CA ASP A 123 17.08 2.69 4.91
C ASP A 123 17.13 3.96 4.05
N THR A 124 16.42 5.01 4.46
CA THR A 124 16.52 6.33 3.82
C THR A 124 17.69 7.14 4.38
N GLY A 125 18.28 6.71 5.50
CA GLY A 125 19.47 7.28 6.09
C GLY A 125 20.72 6.47 5.76
N ILE A 126 21.80 7.14 5.36
CA ILE A 126 23.13 6.52 5.35
C ILE A 126 23.62 6.49 6.80
N THR A 127 23.47 5.36 7.50
CA THR A 127 24.11 5.15 8.80
C THR A 127 25.52 4.61 8.59
N ASN A 128 26.53 5.41 8.96
CA ASN A 128 27.96 5.04 8.85
C ASN A 128 28.43 4.60 7.44
N GLY A 129 27.81 5.11 6.37
CA GLY A 129 28.19 4.75 4.99
C GLY A 129 27.59 3.44 4.47
N VAL A 130 26.69 2.79 5.22
CA VAL A 130 26.07 1.52 4.81
C VAL A 130 24.57 1.72 4.57
N GLU A 131 24.13 1.43 3.34
CA GLU A 131 22.72 1.38 2.99
C GLU A 131 22.19 -0.03 3.31
N ASN A 132 21.37 -0.16 4.35
CA ASN A 132 20.80 -1.46 4.70
C ASN A 132 19.59 -1.76 3.80
N LYS A 133 19.72 -2.79 2.96
CA LYS A 133 18.64 -3.29 2.10
C LYS A 133 18.23 -4.66 2.58
N TYR A 134 16.96 -4.81 2.91
CA TYR A 134 16.39 -6.09 3.30
C TYR A 134 15.38 -6.53 2.26
N ALA A 135 15.28 -7.84 2.08
CA ALA A 135 14.13 -8.44 1.43
C ALA A 135 13.23 -9.09 2.49
N GLY A 136 11.92 -9.06 2.28
CA GLY A 136 10.95 -9.69 3.15
C GLY A 136 9.94 -10.51 2.36
N LEU A 137 9.46 -11.59 2.95
CA LEU A 137 8.34 -12.36 2.44
C LEU A 137 7.15 -12.23 3.39
N VAL A 138 6.00 -11.84 2.87
CA VAL A 138 4.75 -11.63 3.61
C VAL A 138 3.75 -12.67 3.17
N ASP A 139 3.10 -13.32 4.14
CA ASP A 139 1.92 -14.16 3.93
C ASP A 139 0.68 -13.28 3.95
N ILE A 140 0.02 -13.19 2.79
CA ILE A 140 -1.10 -12.27 2.57
C ILE A 140 -2.33 -12.73 3.34
N ASN A 141 -2.58 -14.04 3.38
CA ASN A 141 -3.80 -14.61 3.97
C ASN A 141 -3.76 -14.62 5.50
N ASN A 142 -2.55 -14.72 6.06
CA ASN A 142 -2.36 -14.76 7.51
C ASN A 142 -1.89 -13.41 8.08
N GLY A 143 -1.62 -12.42 7.24
CA GLY A 143 -1.20 -11.09 7.66
C GLY A 143 0.11 -11.09 8.44
N LYS A 144 1.11 -11.87 8.02
CA LYS A 144 2.36 -12.01 8.78
C LYS A 144 3.61 -12.04 7.92
N MET A 145 4.71 -11.56 8.50
CA MET A 145 6.04 -11.80 7.94
C MET A 145 6.40 -13.28 8.07
N VAL A 146 6.81 -13.89 6.95
CA VAL A 146 7.30 -15.28 6.88
C VAL A 146 8.81 -15.32 7.06
N ARG A 147 9.52 -14.42 6.38
CA ARG A 147 10.98 -14.38 6.39
C ARG A 147 11.50 -12.99 6.07
N LYS A 148 12.67 -12.67 6.62
CA LYS A 148 13.45 -11.48 6.33
C LYS A 148 14.89 -11.88 6.01
N TRP A 149 15.48 -11.26 5.01
CA TRP A 149 16.87 -11.42 4.60
C TRP A 149 17.58 -10.08 4.71
N SER A 150 18.82 -10.11 5.17
CA SER A 150 19.75 -8.99 5.33
C SER A 150 21.00 -9.23 4.50
#